data_AF-E9PST2-F1
#
_entry.id   AF-E9PST2-F1
#
_cell.length_a   1.000
_cell.length_b   1.000
_cell.length_c   1.000
_cell.angle_alpha   90.00
_cell.angle_beta   90.00
_cell.angle_gamma   90.00
#
_symmetry.space_group_name_H-M   'P 1'
#
loop_
_entity.id
_entity.type
_entity.pdbx_description
1 polymer ?
#
loop_
_entity_poly.entity_id
_entity_poly.type
_entity_poly.pdbx_seq_one_letter_code
_entity_poly.pdbx_strand_id
1 'polypeptide(L)'
;MFRQLLRLFRKESVDQGETTPRQKEDDLLSSKTGRRKSFWGRLGFGRKTSSQNVISEQEKCRKELEELKLEIQKCKFERDELYQILDFYIYDDWDLRLDVELPILQSEHERRMMAMQMMTNSISDAMERYKELIQVNTSYRIRHSQLLREQAQLKNNIQILLNDKRDLLVEQTELPASYVEAKRLCEEAGMNICVPRAKQQQV
;
A
#
# COMPACT_ATOMS: atom_id res chain seq x y z
N MET A 1 32.32 -29.21 -8.42
CA MET A 1 31.89 -28.42 -7.25
C MET A 1 32.15 -26.94 -7.51
N PHE A 2 33.39 -26.46 -7.56
CA PHE A 2 33.70 -25.02 -7.60
C PHE A 2 33.14 -24.21 -8.79
N ARG A 3 33.05 -24.78 -10.01
CA ARG A 3 32.33 -24.17 -11.15
C ARG A 3 30.84 -23.88 -10.95
N GLN A 4 30.20 -24.42 -9.91
CA GLN A 4 28.84 -24.02 -9.50
C GLN A 4 28.88 -22.85 -8.51
N LEU A 5 29.83 -22.84 -7.57
CA LEU A 5 30.05 -21.71 -6.65
C LEU A 5 30.42 -20.42 -7.40
N LEU A 6 31.37 -20.47 -8.34
CA LEU A 6 31.73 -19.33 -9.19
C LEU A 6 30.55 -18.79 -10.01
N ARG A 7 29.57 -19.64 -10.36
CA ARG A 7 28.33 -19.22 -11.05
C ARG A 7 27.34 -18.53 -10.13
N LEU A 8 27.37 -18.76 -8.82
CA LEU A 8 26.53 -18.07 -7.84
C LEU A 8 27.07 -16.65 -7.59
N PHE A 9 28.34 -16.52 -7.22
CA PHE A 9 28.95 -15.21 -6.90
C PHE A 9 29.06 -14.26 -8.12
N ARG A 10 29.27 -14.80 -9.33
CA ARG A 10 29.26 -13.99 -10.57
C ARG A 10 27.85 -13.54 -10.98
N LYS A 11 26.80 -14.16 -10.44
CA LYS A 11 25.41 -13.77 -10.68
C LYS A 11 24.98 -12.66 -9.73
N GLU A 12 25.45 -12.71 -8.48
CA GLU A 12 25.20 -11.69 -7.44
C GLU A 12 25.80 -10.31 -7.76
N SER A 13 26.84 -10.25 -8.59
CA SER A 13 27.49 -9.00 -9.02
C SER A 13 27.01 -8.44 -10.37
N VAL A 14 26.06 -9.11 -11.06
CA VAL A 14 25.59 -8.70 -12.40
C VAL A 14 24.05 -8.64 -12.51
N ASP A 15 23.29 -9.46 -11.75
CA ASP A 15 21.83 -9.53 -11.88
C ASP A 15 21.08 -8.50 -11.00
N GLN A 16 21.25 -7.21 -11.31
CA GLN A 16 20.25 -6.16 -11.01
C GLN A 16 19.52 -5.78 -12.32
N GLY A 17 18.86 -6.76 -12.94
CA GLY A 17 17.94 -6.57 -14.06
C GLY A 17 18.17 -7.48 -15.27
N GLU A 18 17.47 -8.61 -15.31
CA GLU A 18 16.58 -9.04 -16.41
C GLU A 18 16.21 -10.53 -16.29
N THR A 19 14.92 -10.81 -16.11
CA THR A 19 14.39 -12.18 -15.98
C THR A 19 14.00 -12.76 -17.34
N THR A 20 14.73 -13.75 -17.88
CA THR A 20 14.20 -14.71 -18.87
C THR A 20 15.01 -16.03 -18.85
N PRO A 21 14.39 -17.20 -18.58
CA PRO A 21 15.08 -18.48 -18.65
C PRO A 21 15.04 -19.09 -20.07
N ARG A 22 16.17 -19.62 -20.56
CA ARG A 22 16.22 -20.49 -21.75
C ARG A 22 16.39 -21.96 -21.38
N GLN A 23 15.92 -22.83 -22.29
CA GLN A 23 15.59 -24.22 -22.04
C GLN A 23 16.77 -25.19 -21.92
N LYS A 24 16.45 -26.36 -21.36
CA LYS A 24 17.19 -27.65 -21.34
C LYS A 24 17.76 -27.99 -22.72
N GLU A 25 18.97 -28.54 -22.86
CA GLU A 25 19.49 -29.81 -22.31
C GLU A 25 18.88 -31.04 -23.00
N ASP A 26 19.56 -31.44 -24.09
CA ASP A 26 19.66 -32.73 -24.79
C ASP A 26 21.00 -32.58 -25.60
N ASP A 27 21.85 -33.56 -25.88
CA ASP A 27 21.66 -35.01 -25.96
C ASP A 27 23.02 -35.78 -25.93
N LEU A 28 22.96 -37.12 -25.92
CA LEU A 28 23.98 -38.08 -26.37
C LEU A 28 25.21 -38.39 -25.49
N LEU A 29 24.93 -39.17 -24.44
CA LEU A 29 25.87 -40.17 -23.92
C LEU A 29 25.94 -41.44 -24.81
N SER A 30 27.16 -41.91 -25.04
CA SER A 30 27.55 -43.34 -24.98
C SER A 30 27.30 -44.32 -26.15
N SER A 31 28.24 -45.27 -26.19
CA SER A 31 28.17 -46.67 -26.67
C SER A 31 28.74 -47.02 -28.05
N LYS A 32 29.97 -47.53 -27.97
CA LYS A 32 30.73 -48.28 -28.97
C LYS A 32 29.95 -49.47 -29.54
N THR A 33 30.03 -49.69 -30.85
CA THR A 33 29.94 -51.03 -31.46
C THR A 33 31.07 -51.24 -32.47
N GLY A 34 32.06 -52.06 -32.09
CA GLY A 34 33.21 -52.37 -32.95
C GLY A 34 32.90 -53.46 -33.97
N ARG A 35 33.59 -53.43 -35.13
CA ARG A 35 33.47 -54.46 -36.18
C ARG A 35 34.80 -55.17 -36.43
N ARG A 36 34.73 -56.50 -36.44
CA ARG A 36 35.85 -57.45 -36.60
C ARG A 36 36.45 -57.43 -38.01
N LYS A 37 37.76 -57.67 -38.13
CA LYS A 37 38.45 -58.64 -39.03
C LYS A 37 39.96 -58.34 -39.01
N SER A 38 40.77 -59.10 -38.26
CA SER A 38 41.42 -60.37 -38.63
C SER A 38 42.59 -60.20 -39.61
N PHE A 39 43.81 -60.51 -39.18
CA PHE A 39 44.74 -61.27 -40.00
C PHE A 39 45.78 -62.06 -39.17
N TRP A 40 46.20 -63.17 -39.75
CA TRP A 40 47.00 -64.28 -39.26
C TRP A 40 48.43 -63.92 -38.80
N GLY A 41 49.00 -64.70 -37.87
CA GLY A 41 50.40 -64.56 -37.44
C GLY A 41 50.87 -65.64 -36.44
N ARG A 42 50.99 -66.90 -36.89
CA ARG A 42 51.31 -68.07 -36.06
C ARG A 42 52.82 -68.26 -35.87
N LEU A 43 53.32 -68.11 -34.63
CA LEU A 43 54.55 -68.71 -34.04
C LEU A 43 54.54 -68.32 -32.55
N GLY A 44 55.00 -69.08 -31.54
CA GLY A 44 55.68 -70.37 -31.49
C GLY A 44 56.61 -70.35 -30.27
N PHE A 45 56.58 -71.38 -29.39
CA PHE A 45 57.33 -71.48 -28.13
C PHE A 45 56.94 -70.44 -27.04
N GLY A 46 57.06 -70.70 -25.73
CA GLY A 46 57.55 -71.92 -25.09
C GLY A 46 58.36 -71.68 -23.81
N ARG A 47 57.86 -70.84 -22.87
CA ARG A 47 58.27 -70.73 -21.46
C ARG A 47 57.29 -69.79 -20.73
N LYS A 48 56.58 -70.30 -19.72
CA LYS A 48 55.71 -69.51 -18.82
C LYS A 48 56.31 -69.51 -17.40
N THR A 49 55.86 -68.56 -16.57
CA THR A 49 56.07 -68.42 -15.09
C THR A 49 57.23 -67.57 -14.55
N SER A 50 57.76 -66.58 -15.29
CA SER A 50 58.58 -65.51 -14.68
C SER A 50 58.33 -64.15 -15.33
N SER A 51 58.52 -64.04 -16.65
CA SER A 51 58.31 -62.79 -17.42
C SER A 51 56.91 -62.20 -17.31
N GLN A 52 55.87 -63.05 -17.19
CA GLN A 52 54.48 -62.61 -17.08
C GLN A 52 54.20 -61.83 -15.78
N ASN A 53 54.95 -62.09 -14.69
CA ASN A 53 54.81 -61.36 -13.44
C ASN A 53 55.48 -59.96 -13.53
N VAL A 54 56.64 -59.88 -14.18
CA VAL A 54 57.34 -58.60 -14.43
C VAL A 54 56.51 -57.67 -15.31
N ILE A 55 55.87 -58.22 -16.36
CA ILE A 55 54.97 -57.45 -17.23
C ILE A 55 53.75 -56.95 -16.43
N SER A 56 53.17 -57.75 -15.53
CA SER A 56 52.02 -57.30 -14.73
C SER A 56 52.38 -56.20 -13.72
N GLU A 57 53.56 -56.24 -13.09
CA GLU A 57 54.01 -55.13 -12.23
C GLU A 57 54.29 -53.87 -13.07
N GLN A 58 54.91 -53.99 -14.24
CA GLN A 58 55.13 -52.85 -15.14
C GLN A 58 53.82 -52.21 -15.61
N GLU A 59 52.76 -53.01 -15.84
CA GLU A 59 51.42 -52.50 -16.15
C GLU A 59 50.74 -51.79 -14.97
N LYS A 60 50.94 -52.25 -13.73
CA LYS A 60 50.45 -51.55 -12.52
C LYS A 60 51.14 -50.20 -12.35
N CYS A 61 52.47 -50.18 -12.34
CA CYS A 61 53.27 -48.94 -12.23
C CYS A 61 52.89 -47.92 -13.32
N ARG A 62 52.55 -48.39 -14.53
CA ARG A 62 52.06 -47.52 -15.60
C ARG A 62 50.68 -46.92 -15.30
N LYS A 63 49.73 -47.70 -14.75
CA LYS A 63 48.40 -47.20 -14.37
C LYS A 63 48.48 -46.17 -13.24
N GLU A 64 49.24 -46.47 -12.19
CA GLU A 64 49.50 -45.55 -11.08
C GLU A 64 50.10 -44.23 -11.59
N LEU A 65 51.03 -44.30 -12.56
CA LEU A 65 51.62 -43.13 -13.20
C LEU A 65 50.64 -42.36 -14.12
N GLU A 66 49.65 -43.01 -14.71
CA GLU A 66 48.55 -42.36 -15.46
C GLU A 66 47.54 -41.70 -14.50
N GLU A 67 47.22 -42.33 -13.38
CA GLU A 67 46.35 -41.79 -12.32
C GLU A 67 46.98 -40.57 -11.62
N LEU A 68 48.26 -40.65 -11.23
CA LEU A 68 49.01 -39.53 -10.65
C LEU A 68 49.08 -38.32 -11.60
N LYS A 69 49.21 -38.55 -12.91
CA LYS A 69 49.16 -37.46 -13.92
C LYS A 69 47.80 -36.78 -13.95
N LEU A 70 46.70 -37.53 -13.84
CA LEU A 70 45.34 -37.00 -13.82
C LEU A 70 45.10 -36.18 -12.54
N GLU A 71 45.52 -36.70 -11.37
CA GLU A 71 45.36 -35.97 -10.11
C GLU A 71 46.21 -34.68 -10.10
N ILE A 72 47.44 -34.71 -10.63
CA ILE A 72 48.26 -33.50 -10.83
C ILE A 72 47.56 -32.47 -11.74
N GLN A 73 46.86 -32.90 -12.80
CA GLN A 73 46.09 -31.98 -13.65
C GLN A 73 44.89 -31.38 -12.91
N LYS A 74 44.19 -32.18 -12.10
CA LYS A 74 43.07 -31.74 -11.25
C LYS A 74 43.54 -30.74 -10.20
N CYS A 75 44.61 -31.03 -9.45
CA CYS A 75 45.16 -30.10 -8.47
C CYS A 75 45.64 -28.77 -9.10
N LYS A 76 46.20 -28.81 -10.32
CA LYS A 76 46.53 -27.58 -11.06
C LYS A 76 45.28 -26.78 -11.39
N PHE A 77 44.23 -27.42 -11.88
CA PHE A 77 42.96 -26.77 -12.20
C PHE A 77 42.30 -26.14 -10.96
N GLU A 78 42.24 -26.87 -9.85
CA GLU A 78 41.69 -26.37 -8.58
C GLU A 78 42.51 -25.20 -8.02
N ARG A 79 43.84 -25.28 -8.09
CA ARG A 79 44.73 -24.16 -7.73
C ARG A 79 44.48 -22.93 -8.60
N ASP A 80 44.30 -23.10 -9.91
CA ASP A 80 44.08 -21.99 -10.84
C ASP A 80 42.66 -21.39 -10.70
N GLU A 81 41.66 -22.16 -10.26
CA GLU A 81 40.35 -21.63 -9.80
C GLU A 81 40.50 -20.86 -8.48
N LEU A 82 41.29 -21.35 -7.51
CA LEU A 82 41.53 -20.66 -6.25
C LEU A 82 42.30 -19.34 -6.42
N TYR A 83 43.27 -19.27 -7.34
CA TYR A 83 43.93 -18.00 -7.67
C TYR A 83 42.96 -16.99 -8.28
N GLN A 84 42.08 -17.38 -9.20
CA GLN A 84 41.06 -16.47 -9.74
C GLN A 84 40.09 -15.94 -8.67
N ILE A 85 39.74 -16.77 -7.68
CA ILE A 85 38.94 -16.34 -6.54
C ILE A 85 39.74 -15.36 -5.69
N LEU A 86 40.99 -15.70 -5.34
CA LEU A 86 41.83 -14.86 -4.50
C LEU A 86 42.14 -13.50 -5.15
N ASP A 87 42.40 -13.46 -6.46
CA ASP A 87 42.59 -12.21 -7.22
C ASP A 87 41.35 -11.30 -7.10
N PHE A 88 40.14 -11.87 -7.18
CA PHE A 88 38.90 -11.12 -6.98
C PHE A 88 38.80 -10.52 -5.56
N TYR A 89 39.22 -11.27 -4.53
CA TYR A 89 39.24 -10.77 -3.14
C TYR A 89 40.42 -9.84 -2.81
N ILE A 90 41.54 -9.89 -3.56
CA ILE A 90 42.71 -9.01 -3.38
C ILE A 90 42.46 -7.61 -3.96
N TYR A 91 41.74 -7.52 -5.09
CA TYR A 91 41.45 -6.24 -5.74
C TYR A 91 40.17 -5.56 -5.27
N ASP A 92 39.27 -6.28 -4.60
CA ASP A 92 38.16 -5.68 -3.88
C ASP A 92 38.68 -5.00 -2.59
N ASP A 93 38.42 -3.71 -2.45
CA ASP A 93 38.72 -2.93 -1.23
C ASP A 93 37.71 -3.27 -0.12
N TRP A 94 37.78 -4.50 0.39
CA TRP A 94 36.87 -5.02 1.41
C TRP A 94 36.95 -4.23 2.71
N ASP A 95 38.13 -3.73 3.08
CA ASP A 95 38.33 -2.89 4.25
C ASP A 95 37.57 -1.56 4.08
N LEU A 96 37.69 -0.87 2.93
CA LEU A 96 36.86 0.31 2.64
C LEU A 96 35.37 -0.01 2.68
N ARG A 97 34.94 -1.13 2.07
CA ARG A 97 33.51 -1.50 2.00
C ARG A 97 32.92 -1.85 3.37
N LEU A 98 33.65 -2.55 4.22
CA LEU A 98 33.18 -3.03 5.53
C LEU A 98 33.37 -2.00 6.65
N ASP A 99 34.49 -1.27 6.67
CA ASP A 99 34.82 -0.35 7.76
C ASP A 99 34.40 1.10 7.46
N VAL A 100 34.20 1.48 6.19
CA VAL A 100 33.82 2.85 5.79
C VAL A 100 32.45 2.91 5.13
N GLU A 101 32.23 2.21 4.02
CA GLU A 101 30.95 2.32 3.28
C GLU A 101 29.76 1.75 4.06
N LEU A 102 29.92 0.59 4.69
CA LEU A 102 28.84 -0.08 5.42
C LEU A 102 28.34 0.75 6.63
N PRO A 103 29.19 1.30 7.52
CA PRO A 103 28.72 2.19 8.61
C PRO A 103 28.06 3.47 8.09
N ILE A 104 28.54 4.04 6.98
CA ILE A 104 27.89 5.19 6.33
C ILE A 104 26.50 4.79 5.84
N LEU A 105 26.38 3.69 5.09
CA LEU A 105 25.11 3.21 4.53
C LEU A 105 24.09 2.85 5.64
N GLN A 106 24.55 2.23 6.73
CA GLN A 106 23.74 1.97 7.92
C GLN A 106 23.24 3.29 8.55
N SER A 107 24.14 4.25 8.77
CA SER A 107 23.79 5.57 9.33
C SER A 107 22.79 6.33 8.45
N GLU A 108 22.92 6.23 7.12
CA GLU A 108 21.93 6.81 6.21
C GLU A 108 20.60 6.06 6.21
N HIS A 109 20.64 4.72 6.29
CA HIS A 109 19.43 3.90 6.38
C HIS A 109 18.63 4.24 7.64
N GLU A 110 19.27 4.28 8.81
CA GLU A 110 18.66 4.72 10.07
C GLU A 110 18.03 6.12 9.96
N ARG A 111 18.77 7.07 9.37
CA ARG A 111 18.26 8.44 9.15
C ARG A 111 17.01 8.46 8.24
N ARG A 112 16.99 7.64 7.19
CA ARG A 112 15.82 7.47 6.31
C ARG A 112 14.65 6.83 7.04
N MET A 113 14.88 5.81 7.88
CA MET A 113 13.85 5.19 8.71
C MET A 113 13.25 6.15 9.73
N MET A 114 14.07 6.97 10.40
CA MET A 114 13.59 8.03 11.29
C MET A 114 12.75 9.07 10.54
N ALA A 115 13.18 9.50 9.35
CA ALA A 115 12.41 10.44 8.51
C ALA A 115 11.06 9.84 8.06
N MET A 116 11.03 8.57 7.67
CA MET A 116 9.79 7.85 7.36
C MET A 116 8.86 7.77 8.57
N GLN A 117 9.36 7.46 9.76
CA GLN A 117 8.56 7.42 10.98
C GLN A 117 7.96 8.79 11.34
N MET A 118 8.75 9.87 11.24
CA MET A 118 8.26 11.24 11.44
C MET A 118 7.17 11.61 10.43
N MET A 119 7.31 11.20 9.17
CA MET A 119 6.29 11.41 8.14
C MET A 119 5.00 10.63 8.44
N THR A 120 5.10 9.35 8.84
CA THR A 120 3.95 8.53 9.25
C THR A 120 3.19 9.14 10.45
N ASN A 121 3.92 9.66 11.44
CA ASN A 121 3.32 10.36 12.58
C ASN A 121 2.58 11.63 12.13
N SER A 122 3.23 12.47 11.31
CA SER A 122 2.64 13.72 10.77
C SER A 122 1.38 13.47 9.92
N ILE A 123 1.37 12.39 9.12
CA ILE A 123 0.18 11.94 8.38
C ILE A 123 -0.94 11.55 9.35
N SER A 124 -0.62 10.81 10.42
CA SER A 124 -1.60 10.40 11.45
C SER A 124 -2.19 11.62 12.16
N ASP A 125 -1.36 12.58 12.59
CA ASP A 125 -1.80 13.83 13.21
C ASP A 125 -2.65 14.71 12.26
N ALA A 126 -2.36 14.67 10.96
CA ALA A 126 -3.18 15.35 9.95
C ALA A 126 -4.54 14.66 9.75
N MET A 127 -4.59 13.32 9.80
CA MET A 127 -5.83 12.54 9.71
C MET A 127 -6.75 12.77 10.91
N GLU A 128 -6.23 12.86 12.13
CA GLU A 128 -7.07 13.16 13.30
C GLU A 128 -7.65 14.59 13.24
N ARG A 129 -6.83 15.60 12.93
CA ARG A 129 -7.31 16.98 12.70
C ARG A 129 -8.34 17.08 11.58
N TYR A 130 -8.24 16.25 10.55
CA TYR A 130 -9.24 16.17 9.48
C TYR A 130 -10.59 15.58 9.96
N LYS A 131 -10.57 14.57 10.84
CA LYS A 131 -11.78 14.05 11.49
C LYS A 131 -12.45 15.11 12.37
N GLU A 132 -11.69 15.83 13.19
CA GLU A 132 -12.19 16.96 14.00
C GLU A 132 -12.86 18.02 13.12
N LEU A 133 -12.22 18.41 12.02
CA LEU A 133 -12.76 19.37 11.06
C LEU A 133 -14.10 18.92 10.44
N ILE A 134 -14.24 17.62 10.13
CA ILE A 134 -15.52 17.04 9.66
C ILE A 134 -16.61 17.16 10.73
N GLN A 135 -16.30 16.92 12.00
CA GLN A 135 -17.26 17.04 13.11
C GLN A 135 -17.70 18.49 13.33
N VAL A 136 -16.76 19.44 13.31
CA VAL A 136 -17.03 20.87 13.43
C VAL A 136 -17.89 21.36 12.26
N ASN A 137 -17.54 21.00 11.02
CA ASN A 137 -18.31 21.35 9.82
C ASN A 137 -19.74 20.76 9.87
N THR A 138 -19.87 19.50 10.28
CA THR A 138 -21.18 18.85 10.47
C THR A 138 -22.04 19.59 11.50
N SER A 139 -21.44 20.01 12.61
CA SER A 139 -22.11 20.80 13.65
C SER A 139 -22.54 22.17 13.13
N TYR A 140 -21.69 22.85 12.36
CA TYR A 140 -22.00 24.12 11.70
C TYR A 140 -23.17 23.99 10.73
N ARG A 141 -23.18 22.92 9.92
CA ARG A 141 -24.28 22.60 8.98
C ARG A 141 -25.60 22.38 9.71
N ILE A 142 -25.60 21.62 10.81
CA ILE A 142 -26.80 21.39 11.64
C ILE A 142 -27.31 22.72 12.21
N ARG A 143 -26.43 23.56 12.75
CA ARG A 143 -26.82 24.87 13.30
C ARG A 143 -27.36 25.81 12.23
N HIS A 144 -26.76 25.82 11.04
CA HIS A 144 -27.26 26.58 9.90
C HIS A 144 -28.68 26.13 9.49
N SER A 145 -28.94 24.82 9.42
CA SER A 145 -30.28 24.28 9.17
C SER A 145 -31.29 24.51 10.31
N GLN A 146 -30.85 24.76 11.54
CA GLN A 146 -31.72 25.25 12.63
C GLN A 146 -32.09 26.72 12.40
N LEU A 147 -31.10 27.59 12.20
CA LEU A 147 -31.29 29.03 11.96
C LEU A 147 -32.20 29.32 10.76
N LEU A 148 -32.10 28.56 9.66
CA LEU A 148 -33.00 28.71 8.51
C LEU A 148 -34.47 28.39 8.85
N ARG A 149 -34.72 27.42 9.75
CA ARG A 149 -36.09 27.09 10.21
C ARG A 149 -36.63 28.16 11.14
N GLU A 150 -35.81 28.63 12.08
CA GLU A 150 -36.13 29.75 12.97
C GLU A 150 -36.46 31.03 12.18
N GLN A 151 -35.68 31.34 11.14
CA GLN A 151 -35.93 32.46 10.22
C GLN A 151 -37.26 32.31 9.48
N ALA A 152 -37.58 31.12 8.98
CA ALA A 152 -38.85 30.85 8.29
C ALA A 152 -40.06 30.98 9.24
N GLN A 153 -39.93 30.46 10.47
CA GLN A 153 -40.93 30.61 11.53
C GLN A 153 -41.15 32.08 11.90
N LEU A 154 -40.08 32.84 12.12
CA LEU A 154 -40.17 34.26 12.45
C LEU A 154 -40.84 35.07 11.31
N LYS A 155 -40.52 34.76 10.05
CA LYS A 155 -41.18 35.38 8.89
C LYS A 155 -42.68 35.08 8.85
N ASN A 156 -43.11 33.86 9.20
CA ASN A 156 -44.52 33.51 9.30
C ASN A 156 -45.21 34.28 10.45
N ASN A 157 -44.60 34.31 11.63
CA ASN A 157 -45.12 35.04 12.79
C ASN A 157 -45.29 36.55 12.51
N ILE A 158 -44.34 37.17 11.81
CA ILE A 158 -44.45 38.56 11.34
C ILE A 158 -45.65 38.72 10.39
N GLN A 159 -45.87 37.77 9.48
CA GLN A 159 -46.99 37.85 8.54
C GLN A 159 -48.36 37.70 9.23
N ILE A 160 -48.45 36.85 10.27
CA ILE A 160 -49.64 36.72 11.12
C ILE A 160 -49.91 38.04 11.85
N LEU A 161 -48.92 38.57 12.58
CA LEU A 161 -49.05 39.84 13.32
C LEU A 161 -49.38 41.04 12.42
N LEU A 162 -48.96 41.03 11.15
CA LEU A 162 -49.35 42.05 10.17
C LEU A 162 -50.80 41.92 9.69
N ASN A 163 -51.39 40.73 9.73
CA ASN A 163 -52.80 40.51 9.44
C ASN A 163 -53.64 40.88 10.68
N ASP A 164 -53.29 40.38 11.87
CA ASP A 164 -53.96 40.72 13.13
C ASP A 164 -54.01 42.26 13.33
N LYS A 165 -52.91 42.96 12.99
CA LYS A 165 -52.86 44.43 13.03
C LYS A 165 -53.81 45.09 12.03
N ARG A 166 -54.09 44.51 10.87
CA ARG A 166 -55.07 45.03 9.91
C ARG A 166 -56.48 44.84 10.43
N ASP A 167 -56.77 43.68 10.99
CA ASP A 167 -58.10 43.36 11.51
C ASP A 167 -58.45 44.26 12.71
N LEU A 168 -57.51 44.47 13.64
CA LEU A 168 -57.64 45.44 14.73
C LEU A 168 -57.82 46.90 14.25
N LEU A 169 -57.27 47.28 13.09
CA LEU A 169 -57.50 48.60 12.50
C LEU A 169 -58.92 48.72 11.91
N VAL A 170 -59.47 47.64 11.33
CA VAL A 170 -60.87 47.59 10.87
C VAL A 170 -61.80 47.72 12.08
N GLU A 171 -61.61 46.92 13.13
CA GLU A 171 -62.39 47.01 14.38
C GLU A 171 -62.35 48.43 14.98
N GLN A 172 -61.18 49.09 15.01
CA GLN A 172 -61.07 50.48 15.48
C GLN A 172 -61.85 51.48 14.61
N THR A 173 -62.01 51.24 13.31
CA THR A 173 -62.82 52.11 12.44
C THR A 173 -64.33 51.86 12.55
N GLU A 174 -64.75 50.67 12.97
CA GLU A 174 -66.15 50.31 13.17
C GLU A 174 -66.68 50.70 14.57
N LEU A 175 -65.80 50.70 15.59
CA LEU A 175 -66.15 51.03 16.97
C LEU A 175 -66.90 52.38 17.13
N PRO A 176 -66.54 53.49 16.44
CA PRO A 176 -67.27 54.75 16.54
C PRO A 176 -68.68 54.66 15.95
N ALA A 177 -68.88 53.91 14.87
CA ALA A 177 -70.19 53.72 14.25
C ALA A 177 -71.11 52.92 15.17
N SER A 178 -70.61 51.80 15.71
CA SER A 178 -71.31 50.98 16.71
C SER A 178 -71.65 51.77 17.98
N TYR A 179 -70.72 52.59 18.49
CA TYR A 179 -70.98 53.45 19.66
C TYR A 179 -72.07 54.51 19.39
N VAL A 180 -72.05 55.16 18.21
CA VAL A 180 -73.10 56.12 17.82
C VAL A 180 -74.46 55.42 17.67
N GLU A 181 -74.49 54.22 17.10
CA GLU A 181 -75.73 53.45 16.96
C GLU A 181 -76.29 52.99 18.31
N ALA A 182 -75.45 52.41 19.17
CA ALA A 182 -75.83 52.02 20.53
C ALA A 182 -76.34 53.22 21.36
N LYS A 183 -75.71 54.39 21.21
CA LYS A 183 -76.18 55.62 21.86
C LYS A 183 -77.59 56.02 21.38
N ARG A 184 -77.87 55.97 20.07
CA ARG A 184 -79.23 56.25 19.53
C ARG A 184 -80.26 55.26 20.06
N LEU A 185 -79.93 53.96 20.13
CA LEU A 185 -80.84 52.94 20.65
C LEU A 185 -81.17 53.17 22.13
N CYS A 186 -80.19 53.58 22.94
CA CYS A 186 -80.43 53.97 24.35
C CYS A 186 -81.32 55.22 24.47
N GLU A 187 -81.13 56.23 23.61
CA GLU A 187 -81.96 57.44 23.56
C GLU A 187 -83.41 57.10 23.16
N GLU A 188 -83.61 56.27 22.14
CA GLU A 188 -84.92 55.81 21.67
C GLU A 188 -85.65 54.95 22.71
N ALA A 189 -84.95 54.02 23.37
CA ALA A 189 -85.51 53.25 24.48
C ALA A 189 -85.94 54.15 25.64
N GLY A 190 -85.14 55.17 25.98
CA GLY A 190 -85.48 56.15 27.02
C GLY A 190 -86.75 56.95 26.70
N MET A 191 -86.96 57.33 25.43
CA MET A 191 -88.18 58.03 25.00
C MET A 191 -89.42 57.12 25.07
N ASN A 192 -89.30 55.86 24.63
CA ASN A 192 -90.41 54.90 24.63
C ASN A 192 -90.87 54.48 26.04
N ILE A 193 -90.01 54.59 27.06
CA ILE A 193 -90.38 54.34 28.46
C ILE A 193 -91.18 55.52 29.08
N CYS A 194 -91.13 56.72 28.48
CA CYS A 194 -91.59 57.95 29.13
C CYS A 194 -93.03 58.40 28.74
N VAL A 195 -93.76 57.65 27.92
CA VAL A 195 -95.10 58.02 27.41
C VAL A 195 -96.02 56.79 27.38
N PRO A 196 -97.29 56.82 27.85
CA PRO A 196 -98.08 57.97 28.34
C PRO A 196 -98.70 57.79 29.75
N ARG A 197 -98.45 58.72 30.68
CA ARG A 197 -99.27 58.87 31.92
C ARG A 197 -100.33 59.97 31.83
N ALA A 198 -100.62 60.48 30.62
CA ALA A 198 -101.44 61.67 30.37
C ALA A 198 -102.89 61.38 29.89
N LYS A 199 -103.56 60.36 30.46
CA LYS A 199 -104.96 60.00 30.13
C LYS A 199 -105.86 59.74 31.36
N GLN A 200 -105.53 60.29 32.52
CA GLN A 200 -106.35 60.25 33.73
C GLN A 200 -106.30 61.63 34.39
N GLN A 201 -107.46 62.14 34.84
CA GLN A 201 -107.70 63.56 35.22
C GLN A 201 -107.66 64.49 34.00
N GLN A 202 -108.52 65.50 33.81
CA GLN A 202 -109.66 65.95 34.58
C GLN A 202 -110.95 65.95 33.74
N VAL A 203 -112.18 65.88 34.27
CA VAL A 203 -112.69 65.46 35.61
C VAL A 203 -111.79 65.74 36.81
#